data_AF-A0AA88DSP2-F1
#
_entry.id   AF-A0AA88DSP2-F1
#
_cell.length_a   1.000
_cell.length_b   1.000
_cell.length_c   1.000
_cell.angle_alpha   90.00
_cell.angle_beta   90.00
_cell.angle_gamma   90.00
#
_symmetry.space_group_name_H-M   'P 1'
#
loop_
_entity.id
_entity.type
_entity.pdbx_description
1 polymer ?
#
loop_
_entity_poly.entity_id
_entity_poly.type
_entity_poly.pdbx_seq_one_letter_code
_entity_poly.pdbx_strand_id
1 'polypeptide(L)'
;MGTMRGTKIGELGELSDLQRELSINNLENVPNAKDALDQAKLVDKTHLETMKLGWSYYDDSTHARDVLDMLSPNRTLRKLIIYQHPGTGFPNWIGCYSLANIVFLELSGCRYCFYLSPLGQLPSLKTLYISGFDAVVTMVLEFCGDGSVTTPFSSLEILKFTSMPSWKKWIPMQVEDVGTFAKLRELEISDCNEFIGDFSLLPCVIDKAHN
;
A
#
# COMPACT_ATOMS: atom_id res chain seq x y z
N MET A 1 -14.47 -9.37 -17.28
CA MET A 1 -13.38 -8.45 -16.92
C MET A 1 -13.68 -7.11 -17.56
N GLY A 2 -14.12 -6.11 -16.78
CA GLY A 2 -14.34 -4.76 -17.30
C GLY A 2 -13.06 -3.96 -17.16
N THR A 3 -12.26 -3.87 -18.22
CA THR A 3 -11.18 -2.89 -18.30
C THR A 3 -11.77 -1.61 -18.90
N MET A 4 -12.27 -0.72 -18.05
CA MET A 4 -12.82 0.54 -18.51
C MET A 4 -11.69 1.56 -18.70
N ARG A 5 -11.47 1.96 -19.97
CA ARG A 5 -10.59 3.08 -20.34
C ARG A 5 -11.43 4.36 -20.33
N GLY A 6 -11.14 5.25 -19.40
CA GLY A 6 -11.59 6.66 -19.47
C GLY A 6 -12.95 6.96 -18.86
N THR A 7 -13.39 6.28 -17.81
CA THR A 7 -14.68 6.60 -17.17
C THR A 7 -14.51 7.73 -16.17
N LYS A 8 -15.37 8.75 -16.30
CA LYS A 8 -15.62 9.70 -15.21
C LYS A 8 -15.97 8.87 -13.98
N ILE A 9 -15.37 9.19 -12.85
CA ILE A 9 -15.56 8.52 -11.56
C ILE A 9 -17.05 8.33 -11.20
N GLY A 10 -17.92 9.16 -11.79
CA GLY A 10 -19.38 9.14 -11.89
C GLY A 10 -20.00 7.79 -12.18
N GLU A 11 -19.47 7.10 -13.17
CA GLU A 11 -20.03 5.84 -13.68
C GLU A 11 -19.79 4.68 -12.71
N LEU A 12 -18.83 4.82 -11.77
CA LEU A 12 -18.59 3.82 -10.73
C LEU A 12 -19.72 3.76 -9.69
N GLY A 13 -20.46 4.85 -9.50
CA GLY A 13 -21.58 4.93 -8.57
C GLY A 13 -22.78 4.11 -9.02
N GLU A 14 -22.94 3.92 -10.33
CA GLU A 14 -24.05 3.20 -10.96
C GLU A 14 -23.79 1.70 -11.07
N LEU A 15 -22.53 1.27 -10.88
CA LEU A 15 -22.12 -0.13 -10.91
C LEU A 15 -22.30 -0.80 -9.54
N SER A 16 -23.56 -0.97 -9.13
CA SER A 16 -23.93 -1.71 -7.90
C SER A 16 -23.52 -3.19 -7.94
N ASP A 17 -23.35 -3.75 -9.14
CA ASP A 17 -23.04 -5.18 -9.38
C ASP A 17 -21.55 -5.47 -9.62
N LEU A 18 -20.64 -4.58 -9.18
CA LEU A 18 -19.20 -4.84 -9.15
C LEU A 18 -18.89 -5.95 -8.13
N GLN A 19 -19.05 -7.20 -8.55
CA GLN A 19 -19.14 -8.31 -7.60
C GLN A 19 -17.83 -8.73 -6.93
N ARG A 20 -16.64 -8.30 -7.41
CA ARG A 20 -15.34 -8.72 -6.80
C ARG A 20 -14.16 -7.78 -7.00
N GLU A 21 -13.98 -7.23 -8.20
CA GLU A 21 -12.78 -6.45 -8.54
C GLU A 21 -13.13 -5.12 -9.19
N LEU A 22 -12.52 -4.05 -8.70
CA LEU A 22 -12.56 -2.72 -9.27
C LEU A 22 -11.15 -2.28 -9.65
N SER A 23 -11.00 -1.72 -10.84
CA SER A 23 -9.77 -1.06 -11.28
C SER A 23 -10.09 0.34 -11.78
N ILE A 24 -9.49 1.36 -11.15
CA ILE A 24 -9.59 2.76 -11.55
C ILE A 24 -8.20 3.22 -11.97
N ASN A 25 -8.08 3.65 -13.21
CA ASN A 25 -6.82 4.13 -13.77
C ASN A 25 -7.00 5.59 -14.22
N ASN A 26 -5.88 6.26 -14.48
CA ASN A 26 -5.84 7.65 -14.89
C ASN A 26 -6.49 8.60 -13.87
N LEU A 27 -6.28 8.33 -12.57
CA LEU A 27 -6.84 9.09 -11.46
C LEU A 27 -6.38 10.56 -11.44
N GLU A 28 -5.33 10.91 -12.17
CA GLU A 28 -4.92 12.30 -12.43
C GLU A 28 -6.02 13.14 -13.11
N ASN A 29 -6.98 12.50 -13.79
CA ASN A 29 -8.08 13.19 -14.47
C ASN A 29 -9.28 13.49 -13.56
N VAL A 30 -9.21 13.16 -12.27
CA VAL A 30 -10.25 13.51 -11.30
C VAL A 30 -10.07 14.98 -10.89
N PRO A 31 -10.93 15.91 -11.34
CA PRO A 31 -10.69 17.35 -11.17
C PRO A 31 -10.91 17.83 -9.73
N ASN A 32 -11.68 17.09 -8.92
CA ASN A 32 -11.96 17.40 -7.53
C ASN A 32 -12.07 16.09 -6.72
N ALA A 33 -11.37 16.01 -5.59
CA ALA A 33 -11.47 14.87 -4.67
C ALA A 33 -12.91 14.60 -4.21
N LYS A 34 -13.72 15.64 -4.02
CA LYS A 34 -15.13 15.48 -3.63
C LYS A 34 -15.95 14.72 -4.68
N ASP A 35 -15.64 14.90 -5.96
CA ASP A 35 -16.27 14.15 -7.04
C ASP A 35 -15.97 12.64 -6.90
N ALA A 36 -14.78 12.27 -6.40
CA ALA A 36 -14.45 10.88 -6.14
C ALA A 36 -15.34 10.26 -5.05
N LEU A 37 -15.58 10.99 -3.96
CA LEU A 37 -16.41 10.52 -2.86
C LEU A 37 -17.87 10.32 -3.29
N ASP A 38 -18.45 11.37 -3.88
CA ASP A 38 -19.88 11.42 -4.22
C ASP A 38 -20.23 10.39 -5.31
N GLN A 39 -19.26 10.09 -6.18
CA GLN A 39 -19.47 9.26 -7.35
C GLN A 39 -19.02 7.82 -7.15
N ALA A 40 -17.91 7.53 -6.48
CA ALA A 40 -17.40 6.17 -6.39
C ALA A 40 -18.19 5.29 -5.41
N LYS A 41 -18.77 5.87 -4.35
CA LYS A 41 -19.58 5.19 -3.31
C LYS A 41 -18.99 3.83 -2.90
N LEU A 42 -17.68 3.78 -2.65
CA LEU A 42 -16.95 2.52 -2.42
C LEU A 42 -17.31 1.87 -1.08
N VAL A 43 -17.76 2.67 -0.12
CA VAL A 43 -18.27 2.19 1.17
C VAL A 43 -19.52 1.32 0.99
N ASP A 44 -20.33 1.56 -0.03
CA ASP A 44 -21.57 0.81 -0.28
C ASP A 44 -21.33 -0.49 -1.07
N LYS A 45 -20.13 -0.65 -1.66
CA LYS A 45 -19.77 -1.82 -2.48
C LYS A 45 -19.30 -2.99 -1.60
N THR A 46 -20.22 -3.57 -0.87
CA THR A 46 -19.96 -4.64 0.12
C THR A 46 -19.39 -5.94 -0.47
N HIS A 47 -19.56 -6.18 -1.78
CA HIS A 47 -18.99 -7.35 -2.46
C HIS A 47 -17.58 -7.11 -3.05
N LEU A 48 -17.02 -5.91 -2.89
CA LEU A 48 -15.71 -5.59 -3.45
C LEU A 48 -14.58 -6.24 -2.64
N GLU A 49 -13.85 -7.18 -3.24
CA GLU A 49 -12.73 -7.88 -2.61
C GLU A 49 -11.36 -7.40 -3.12
N THR A 50 -11.29 -6.85 -4.33
CA THR A 50 -10.04 -6.39 -4.96
C THR A 50 -10.20 -4.97 -5.50
N MET A 51 -9.25 -4.10 -5.19
CA MET A 51 -9.21 -2.73 -5.71
C MET A 51 -7.83 -2.43 -6.28
N LYS A 52 -7.79 -1.87 -7.49
CA LYS A 52 -6.57 -1.38 -8.14
C LYS A 52 -6.75 0.10 -8.48
N LEU A 53 -5.84 0.94 -8.01
CA LEU A 53 -5.87 2.38 -8.22
C LEU A 53 -4.58 2.84 -8.90
N GLY A 54 -4.70 3.64 -9.95
CA GLY A 54 -3.59 4.00 -10.81
C GLY A 54 -3.61 5.43 -11.31
N TRP A 55 -2.43 6.03 -11.31
CA TRP A 55 -2.14 7.31 -11.97
C TRP A 55 -1.26 7.08 -13.19
N SER A 56 -1.10 8.12 -14.01
CA SER A 56 -0.05 8.19 -15.03
C SER A 56 1.33 8.38 -14.40
N TYR A 57 2.35 7.72 -14.96
CA TYR A 57 3.73 7.75 -14.49
C TYR A 57 4.34 9.16 -14.40
N TYR A 58 3.91 10.06 -15.29
CA TYR A 58 4.44 11.42 -15.37
C TYR A 58 3.64 12.43 -14.54
N ASP A 59 2.61 11.99 -13.83
CA ASP A 59 1.80 12.89 -13.01
C ASP A 59 2.61 13.46 -11.85
N ASP A 60 2.36 14.73 -11.55
CA ASP A 60 2.89 15.49 -10.42
C ASP A 60 1.77 16.22 -9.67
N SER A 61 0.52 15.78 -9.86
CA SER A 61 -0.66 16.37 -9.24
C SER A 61 -0.56 16.44 -7.72
N THR A 62 -0.82 17.63 -7.17
CA THR A 62 -0.74 17.90 -5.73
C THR A 62 -1.95 17.39 -4.95
N HIS A 63 -3.05 17.05 -5.64
CA HIS A 63 -4.31 16.60 -5.04
C HIS A 63 -4.49 15.07 -5.05
N ALA A 64 -3.49 14.29 -5.51
CA ALA A 64 -3.63 12.83 -5.61
C ALA A 64 -3.95 12.17 -4.27
N ARG A 65 -3.35 12.67 -3.17
CA ARG A 65 -3.64 12.20 -1.82
C ARG A 65 -5.10 12.44 -1.45
N ASP A 66 -5.66 13.60 -1.78
CA ASP A 66 -7.06 13.94 -1.48
C ASP A 66 -8.01 13.06 -2.29
N VAL A 67 -7.72 12.83 -3.58
CA VAL A 67 -8.48 11.89 -4.42
C VAL A 67 -8.45 10.48 -3.81
N LEU A 68 -7.28 10.01 -3.39
CA LEU A 68 -7.13 8.70 -2.77
C LEU A 68 -7.84 8.61 -1.41
N ASP A 69 -7.88 9.69 -0.62
CA ASP A 69 -8.60 9.74 0.66
C ASP A 69 -10.11 9.54 0.45
N MET A 70 -10.65 10.10 -0.62
CA MET A 70 -12.05 9.98 -1.01
C MET A 70 -12.41 8.61 -1.62
N LEU A 71 -11.40 7.77 -1.90
CA LEU A 71 -11.54 6.41 -2.41
C LEU A 71 -11.41 5.33 -1.32
N SER A 72 -11.64 5.68 -0.05
CA SER A 72 -11.61 4.72 1.05
C SER A 72 -12.61 3.57 0.83
N PRO A 73 -12.17 2.30 0.87
CA PRO A 73 -13.01 1.15 0.56
C PRO A 73 -13.86 0.68 1.75
N ASN A 74 -14.83 -0.21 1.49
CA ASN A 74 -15.46 -1.00 2.54
C ASN A 74 -14.47 -2.02 3.15
N ARG A 75 -14.77 -2.48 4.37
CA ARG A 75 -13.99 -3.47 5.13
C ARG A 75 -13.92 -4.86 4.46
N THR A 76 -14.72 -5.16 3.45
CA THR A 76 -14.67 -6.44 2.73
C THR A 76 -13.48 -6.58 1.80
N LEU A 77 -12.73 -5.50 1.56
CA LEU A 77 -11.55 -5.50 0.71
C LEU A 77 -10.46 -6.44 1.24
N ARG A 78 -9.96 -7.32 0.38
CA ARG A 78 -8.91 -8.31 0.67
C ARG A 78 -7.61 -8.04 -0.09
N LYS A 79 -7.69 -7.37 -1.24
CA LYS A 79 -6.55 -7.05 -2.09
C LYS A 79 -6.58 -5.58 -2.52
N LEU A 80 -5.49 -4.88 -2.27
CA LEU A 80 -5.29 -3.49 -2.68
C LEU A 80 -4.00 -3.37 -3.49
N ILE A 81 -4.09 -2.74 -4.66
CA ILE A 81 -2.93 -2.36 -5.47
C ILE A 81 -3.03 -0.88 -5.75
N ILE A 82 -1.97 -0.14 -5.46
CA ILE A 82 -1.84 1.29 -5.80
C ILE A 82 -0.56 1.45 -6.61
N TYR A 83 -0.67 2.02 -7.80
CA TYR A 83 0.48 2.25 -8.65
C TYR A 83 0.58 3.70 -9.13
N GLN A 84 1.82 4.20 -9.21
CA GLN A 84 2.20 5.50 -9.74
C GLN A 84 1.61 6.70 -8.97
N HIS A 85 1.20 6.52 -7.71
CA HIS A 85 0.66 7.62 -6.90
C HIS A 85 1.69 8.75 -6.75
N PRO A 86 1.38 9.97 -7.22
CA PRO A 86 2.35 11.08 -7.25
C PRO A 86 2.43 11.86 -5.93
N GLY A 87 1.55 11.57 -4.97
CA GLY A 87 1.58 12.24 -3.67
C GLY A 87 2.75 11.78 -2.80
N THR A 88 3.13 12.62 -1.85
CA THR A 88 4.28 12.43 -0.96
C THR A 88 4.03 11.46 0.21
N GLY A 89 2.78 11.06 0.40
CA GLY A 89 2.31 10.15 1.44
C GLY A 89 0.89 9.68 1.15
N PHE A 90 0.45 8.69 1.91
CA PHE A 90 -0.87 8.08 1.75
C PHE A 90 -1.89 8.66 2.72
N PRO A 91 -3.20 8.63 2.39
CA PRO A 91 -4.26 8.88 3.37
C PRO A 91 -4.24 7.87 4.52
N ASN A 92 -4.83 8.27 5.64
CA ASN A 92 -4.76 7.52 6.90
C ASN A 92 -5.38 6.11 6.78
N TRP A 93 -6.33 5.90 5.88
CA TRP A 93 -7.03 4.63 5.76
C TRP A 93 -6.16 3.47 5.26
N ILE A 94 -5.02 3.73 4.58
CA ILE A 94 -4.13 2.69 4.01
C ILE A 94 -3.35 1.92 5.09
N GLY A 95 -3.12 2.54 6.25
CA GLY A 95 -2.55 1.85 7.42
C GLY A 95 -3.60 1.52 8.49
N CYS A 96 -4.85 1.97 8.39
CA CYS A 96 -5.81 1.91 9.49
C CYS A 96 -6.51 0.54 9.60
N TYR A 97 -7.08 0.26 10.79
CA TYR A 97 -7.93 -0.92 11.05
C TYR A 97 -9.14 -1.05 10.12
N SER A 98 -9.52 0.01 9.39
CA SER A 98 -10.50 -0.07 8.29
C SER A 98 -10.13 -1.12 7.24
N LEU A 99 -8.85 -1.44 7.10
CA LEU A 99 -8.31 -2.46 6.20
C LEU A 99 -7.95 -3.78 6.90
N ALA A 100 -8.60 -4.10 8.03
CA ALA A 100 -8.28 -5.30 8.81
C ALA A 100 -8.34 -6.64 8.04
N ASN A 101 -9.08 -6.69 6.93
CA ASN A 101 -9.23 -7.88 6.09
C ASN A 101 -8.28 -7.93 4.88
N ILE A 102 -7.42 -6.92 4.69
CA ILE A 102 -6.45 -6.92 3.60
C ILE A 102 -5.44 -8.04 3.82
N VAL A 103 -5.33 -8.90 2.82
CA VAL A 103 -4.40 -10.03 2.76
C VAL A 103 -3.22 -9.71 1.85
N PHE A 104 -3.45 -8.93 0.79
CA PHE A 104 -2.44 -8.55 -0.19
C PHE A 104 -2.45 -7.03 -0.39
N LEU A 105 -1.28 -6.41 -0.24
CA LEU A 105 -1.05 -4.99 -0.50
C LEU A 105 0.15 -4.82 -1.42
N GLU A 106 -0.04 -4.08 -2.50
CA GLU A 106 1.04 -3.65 -3.40
C GLU A 106 1.00 -2.14 -3.58
N LEU A 107 2.16 -1.51 -3.34
CA LEU A 107 2.40 -0.09 -3.60
C LEU A 107 3.58 0.00 -4.57
N SER A 108 3.37 0.51 -5.78
CA SER A 108 4.41 0.51 -6.83
C SER A 108 4.55 1.83 -7.57
N GLY A 109 5.78 2.26 -7.84
CA GLY A 109 6.08 3.48 -8.61
C GLY A 109 5.67 4.79 -7.92
N CYS A 110 5.53 4.80 -6.60
CA CYS A 110 5.18 5.99 -5.80
C CYS A 110 6.43 6.87 -5.54
N ARG A 111 7.09 7.33 -6.61
CA ARG A 111 8.44 7.92 -6.60
C ARG A 111 8.64 9.08 -5.62
N TYR A 112 7.61 9.91 -5.42
CA TYR A 112 7.67 11.09 -4.55
C TYR A 112 7.31 10.78 -3.09
N CYS A 113 6.84 9.57 -2.81
CA CYS A 113 6.42 9.19 -1.49
C CYS A 113 7.65 8.96 -0.60
N PHE A 114 7.80 9.78 0.43
CA PHE A 114 8.89 9.66 1.42
C PHE A 114 8.39 9.08 2.74
N TYR A 115 7.07 9.02 2.95
CA TYR A 115 6.43 8.50 4.15
C TYR A 115 5.45 7.37 3.83
N LEU A 116 5.77 6.17 4.31
CA LEU A 116 4.88 5.01 4.23
C LEU A 116 3.90 5.01 5.42
N SER A 117 2.66 4.57 5.16
CA SER A 117 1.68 4.36 6.23
C SER A 117 2.15 3.29 7.24
N PRO A 118 1.59 3.25 8.45
CA PRO A 118 1.80 2.16 9.40
C PRO A 118 1.15 0.87 8.88
N LEU A 119 1.88 0.06 8.13
CA LEU A 119 1.34 -1.16 7.50
C LEU A 119 1.41 -2.36 8.44
N GLY A 120 2.28 -2.33 9.45
CA GLY A 120 2.44 -3.44 10.39
C GLY A 120 1.24 -3.67 11.31
N GLN A 121 0.35 -2.70 11.46
CA GLN A 121 -0.88 -2.85 12.23
C GLN A 121 -2.01 -3.57 11.47
N LEU A 122 -1.82 -3.95 10.21
CA LEU A 122 -2.80 -4.69 9.42
C LEU A 122 -2.79 -6.19 9.81
N PRO A 123 -3.82 -6.69 10.55
CA PRO A 123 -3.75 -7.99 11.20
C PRO A 123 -3.82 -9.19 10.25
N SER A 124 -4.43 -9.02 9.06
CA SER A 124 -4.60 -10.10 8.07
C SER A 124 -3.58 -10.06 6.94
N LEU A 125 -2.67 -9.07 6.95
CA LEU A 125 -1.74 -8.85 5.84
C LEU A 125 -0.75 -10.02 5.74
N LYS A 126 -0.76 -10.71 4.59
CA LYS A 126 0.12 -11.86 4.30
C LYS A 126 1.18 -11.53 3.28
N THR A 127 0.88 -10.66 2.33
CA THR A 127 1.79 -10.31 1.24
C THR A 127 1.85 -8.79 1.10
N LEU A 128 3.05 -8.25 1.20
CA LEU A 128 3.33 -6.82 1.05
C LEU A 128 4.44 -6.61 0.03
N TYR A 129 4.09 -5.93 -1.07
CA TYR A 129 5.04 -5.52 -2.11
C TYR A 129 5.15 -4.01 -2.16
N ILE A 130 6.38 -3.50 -2.08
CA ILE A 130 6.69 -2.08 -2.14
C ILE A 130 7.78 -1.90 -3.20
N SER A 131 7.51 -1.11 -4.23
CA SER A 131 8.50 -0.89 -5.29
C SER A 131 8.48 0.52 -5.88
N GLY A 132 9.62 0.99 -6.38
CA GLY A 132 9.72 2.31 -7.04
C GLY A 132 9.43 3.49 -6.11
N PHE A 133 9.99 3.46 -4.89
CA PHE A 133 9.91 4.53 -3.89
C PHE A 133 11.25 5.28 -3.82
N ASP A 134 11.43 6.25 -4.70
CA ASP A 134 12.70 6.95 -4.88
C ASP A 134 13.03 7.92 -3.73
N ALA A 135 12.03 8.42 -3.01
CA ALA A 135 12.19 9.40 -1.94
C ALA A 135 12.31 8.79 -0.52
N VAL A 136 12.12 7.48 -0.37
CA VAL A 136 12.28 6.81 0.94
C VAL A 136 13.77 6.63 1.22
N VAL A 137 14.26 7.32 2.26
CA VAL A 137 15.67 7.20 2.70
C VAL A 137 15.83 6.29 3.89
N THR A 138 14.91 6.38 4.87
CA THR A 138 14.94 5.56 6.09
C THR A 138 13.55 5.04 6.36
N MET A 139 13.45 3.73 6.59
CA MET A 139 12.24 3.10 7.09
C MET A 139 12.32 3.05 8.61
N VAL A 140 11.41 3.78 9.25
CA VAL A 140 11.36 4.03 10.70
C VAL A 140 10.23 3.22 11.36
N LEU A 141 10.17 3.25 12.69
CA LEU A 141 9.27 2.48 13.55
C LEU A 141 7.79 2.62 13.15
N GLU A 142 7.41 3.79 12.66
CA GLU A 142 6.06 4.14 12.24
C GLU A 142 5.54 3.23 11.13
N PHE A 143 6.41 2.57 10.36
CA PHE A 143 6.01 1.57 9.38
C PHE A 143 5.40 0.31 10.02
N CYS A 144 5.88 -0.06 11.22
CA CYS A 144 5.37 -1.20 11.97
C CYS A 144 4.03 -0.90 12.66
N GLY A 145 3.76 0.36 13.00
CA GLY A 145 2.55 0.74 13.72
C GLY A 145 2.75 2.01 14.54
N ASP A 146 1.65 2.51 15.09
CA ASP A 146 1.62 3.64 16.03
C ASP A 146 1.73 3.22 17.52
N GLY A 147 2.06 1.95 17.77
CA GLY A 147 2.12 1.36 19.12
C GLY A 147 0.77 0.83 19.63
N SER A 148 -0.32 0.94 18.85
CA SER A 148 -1.63 0.35 19.21
C SER A 148 -1.68 -1.18 19.10
N VAL A 149 -0.78 -1.77 18.31
CA VAL A 149 -0.71 -3.22 18.08
C VAL A 149 0.51 -3.80 18.79
N THR A 150 0.30 -4.88 19.54
CA THR A 150 1.33 -5.56 20.34
C THR A 150 2.25 -6.46 19.52
N THR A 151 1.86 -6.81 18.29
CA THR A 151 2.65 -7.66 17.38
C THR A 151 2.48 -7.19 15.93
N PRO A 152 3.25 -6.17 15.49
CA PRO A 152 3.31 -5.77 14.10
C PRO A 152 3.55 -6.94 13.15
N PHE A 153 2.92 -6.91 11.98
CA PHE A 153 3.10 -7.90 10.92
C PHE A 153 2.91 -9.38 11.37
N SER A 154 2.00 -9.62 12.34
CA SER A 154 1.74 -10.95 12.92
C SER A 154 1.23 -12.02 11.92
N SER A 155 0.76 -11.61 10.74
CA SER A 155 0.31 -12.50 9.67
C SER A 155 1.19 -12.48 8.42
N LEU A 156 2.23 -11.64 8.38
CA LEU A 156 3.00 -11.40 7.16
C LEU A 156 3.83 -12.64 6.81
N GLU A 157 3.66 -13.12 5.57
CA GLU A 157 4.34 -14.30 5.05
C GLU A 157 5.38 -13.92 3.98
N ILE A 158 5.09 -12.90 3.17
CA ILE A 158 5.95 -12.44 2.07
C ILE A 158 6.10 -10.92 2.12
N LEU A 159 7.34 -10.45 2.13
CA LEU A 159 7.70 -9.04 2.09
C LEU A 159 8.67 -8.79 0.93
N LYS A 160 8.36 -7.84 0.05
CA LYS A 160 9.25 -7.49 -1.06
C LYS A 160 9.46 -5.99 -1.16
N PHE A 161 10.71 -5.60 -1.32
CA PHE A 161 11.16 -4.26 -1.64
C PHE A 161 11.96 -4.29 -2.94
N THR A 162 11.52 -3.55 -3.96
CA THR A 162 12.19 -3.56 -5.26
C THR A 162 12.39 -2.15 -5.81
N SER A 163 13.55 -1.85 -6.39
CA SER A 163 13.83 -0.56 -7.04
C SER A 163 13.57 0.64 -6.11
N MET A 164 14.20 0.64 -4.92
CA MET A 164 14.14 1.76 -3.96
C MET A 164 15.53 2.41 -3.84
N PRO A 165 15.93 3.25 -4.81
CA PRO A 165 17.32 3.64 -5.01
C PRO A 165 17.92 4.45 -3.86
N SER A 166 17.12 5.25 -3.15
CA SER A 166 17.59 6.09 -2.05
C SER A 166 17.48 5.44 -0.67
N TRP A 167 16.93 4.23 -0.59
CA TRP A 167 16.66 3.58 0.69
C TRP A 167 17.95 3.08 1.34
N LYS A 168 18.34 3.70 2.46
CA LYS A 168 19.61 3.45 3.15
C LYS A 168 19.50 2.57 4.36
N LYS A 169 18.47 2.80 5.17
CA LYS A 169 18.37 2.21 6.51
C LYS A 169 16.97 1.69 6.76
N TRP A 170 16.91 0.53 7.39
CA TRP A 170 15.74 0.04 8.08
C TRP A 170 16.05 0.02 9.57
N ILE A 171 15.28 0.78 10.35
CA ILE A 171 15.39 0.82 11.81
C ILE A 171 14.24 -0.01 12.38
N PRO A 172 14.47 -1.29 12.73
CA PRO A 172 13.45 -2.14 13.32
C PRO A 172 13.13 -1.74 14.77
N MET A 173 11.96 -2.17 15.27
CA MET A 173 11.60 -2.07 16.69
C MET A 173 12.64 -2.80 17.55
N GLN A 174 13.15 -2.13 18.59
CA GLN A 174 14.06 -2.75 19.54
C GLN A 174 13.28 -3.55 20.57
N VAL A 175 13.55 -4.86 20.58
CA VAL A 175 13.74 -5.74 21.75
C VAL A 175 12.62 -5.72 22.79
N GLU A 176 11.50 -6.38 22.47
CA GLU A 176 10.61 -7.15 23.38
C GLU A 176 9.41 -7.77 22.63
N ASP A 177 9.29 -7.50 21.32
CA ASP A 177 8.24 -8.02 20.43
C ASP A 177 8.47 -9.49 20.02
N VAL A 178 8.17 -10.40 20.95
CA VAL A 178 8.07 -11.84 20.69
C VAL A 178 6.91 -12.10 19.72
N GLY A 179 7.15 -11.95 18.42
CA GLY A 179 6.14 -12.29 17.40
C GLY A 179 6.17 -11.47 16.11
N THR A 180 6.88 -10.35 16.07
CA THR A 180 6.99 -9.52 14.86
C THR A 180 7.67 -10.32 13.74
N PHE A 181 7.02 -10.40 12.58
CA PHE A 181 7.42 -11.25 11.45
C PHE A 181 7.49 -12.77 11.75
N ALA A 182 6.84 -13.29 12.80
CA ALA A 182 6.92 -14.71 13.16
C ALA A 182 6.46 -15.71 12.07
N LYS A 183 5.71 -15.24 11.05
CA LYS A 183 5.26 -16.06 9.91
C LYS A 183 5.98 -15.73 8.60
N LEU A 184 6.94 -14.80 8.63
CA LEU A 184 7.66 -14.37 7.44
C LEU A 184 8.50 -15.54 6.92
N ARG A 185 8.32 -15.87 5.65
CA ARG A 185 9.05 -16.95 4.97
C ARG A 185 9.84 -16.47 3.76
N GLU A 186 9.50 -15.30 3.24
CA GLU A 186 10.14 -14.73 2.05
C GLU A 186 10.31 -13.21 2.24
N LEU A 187 11.56 -12.77 2.07
CA LEU A 187 12.01 -11.40 2.05
C LEU A 187 12.82 -11.26 0.78
N GLU A 188 12.37 -10.38 -0.10
CA GLU A 188 13.09 -10.04 -1.31
C GLU A 188 13.45 -8.57 -1.28
N ILE A 189 14.73 -8.28 -1.48
CA ILE A 189 15.24 -6.92 -1.65
C ILE A 189 16.07 -6.93 -2.92
N SER A 190 15.59 -6.21 -3.94
CA SER A 190 16.19 -6.19 -5.27
C SER A 190 16.27 -4.76 -5.80
N ASP A 191 17.38 -4.41 -6.48
CA ASP A 191 17.60 -3.06 -7.01
C ASP A 191 17.49 -1.92 -5.96
N CYS A 192 17.91 -2.18 -4.71
CA CYS A 192 17.92 -1.23 -3.59
C CYS A 192 19.35 -0.83 -3.23
N ASN A 193 20.04 -0.19 -4.18
CA ASN A 193 21.51 -0.10 -4.22
C ASN A 193 22.15 0.66 -3.05
N GLU A 194 21.43 1.57 -2.39
CA GLU A 194 21.96 2.33 -1.25
C GLU A 194 21.66 1.67 0.10
N PHE A 195 21.03 0.49 0.14
CA PHE A 195 20.62 -0.16 1.39
C PHE A 195 21.79 -0.76 2.16
N ILE A 196 21.94 -0.34 3.43
CA ILE A 196 23.02 -0.76 4.35
C ILE A 196 22.42 -1.35 5.66
N GLY A 197 21.18 -1.84 5.61
CA GLY A 197 20.51 -2.33 6.81
C GLY A 197 21.02 -3.70 7.29
N ASP A 198 20.81 -3.95 8.58
CA ASP A 198 21.11 -5.24 9.22
C ASP A 198 19.85 -6.11 9.23
N PHE A 199 19.92 -7.28 8.58
CA PHE A 199 18.84 -8.27 8.52
C PHE A 199 18.87 -9.25 9.69
N SER A 200 19.84 -9.15 10.61
CA SER A 200 19.98 -10.05 11.76
C SER A 200 18.74 -10.13 12.66
N LEU A 201 17.82 -9.16 12.52
CA LEU A 201 16.57 -9.08 13.26
C LEU A 201 15.36 -9.69 12.52
N LEU A 202 15.52 -10.18 11.28
CA LEU A 202 14.46 -10.84 10.53
C LEU A 202 14.59 -12.37 10.66
N PRO A 203 13.54 -13.09 11.09
CA PRO A 203 13.61 -14.54 11.28
C PRO A 203 13.88 -15.27 9.96
N CYS A 204 14.92 -16.12 9.95
CA CYS A 204 15.34 -17.06 8.89
C CYS A 204 14.64 -16.89 7.54
N VAL A 205 15.11 -15.94 6.74
CA VAL A 205 14.59 -15.74 5.40
C VAL A 205 15.50 -16.41 4.37
N ILE A 206 14.91 -16.99 3.32
CA ILE A 206 15.62 -17.26 2.07
C ILE A 206 15.90 -15.89 1.43
N ASP A 207 16.99 -15.25 1.86
CA ASP A 207 17.44 -14.00 1.28
C ASP A 207 17.81 -14.23 -0.18
N LYS A 208 17.02 -13.67 -1.09
CA LYS A 208 17.45 -13.40 -2.46
C LYS A 208 17.71 -11.91 -2.57
N ALA A 209 18.74 -11.45 -1.88
CA ALA A 209 19.30 -10.14 -2.16
C ALA A 209 20.02 -10.22 -3.52
N HIS A 210 19.42 -9.60 -4.54
CA HIS A 210 20.06 -9.39 -5.83
C HIS A 210 20.35 -7.89 -5.93
N ASN A 211 21.57 -7.50 -5.54
CA ASN A 211 22.13 -6.18 -5.82
C ASN A 211 22.86 -6.21 -7.17
#